data_AF-L9X4Z6-F1
#
_entry.id   AF-L9X4Z6-F1
#
_cell.length_a   1.000
_cell.length_b   1.000
_cell.length_c   1.000
_cell.angle_alpha   90.00
_cell.angle_beta   90.00
_cell.angle_gamma   90.00
#
_symmetry.space_group_name_H-M   'P 1'
#
loop_
_entity.id
_entity.type
_entity.pdbx_description
1 polymer ?
#
loop_
_entity_poly.entity_id
_entity_poly.type
_entity_poly.pdbx_seq_one_letter_code
_entity_poly.pdbx_strand_id
1 'polypeptide(L)' 'MVAMNAVREQTVAWTGTDGVRRKFVFEPDEAGEYWRVEYEQLGETWRQVGREPVEDVAIDTGSETTTGNPVSFYRGP' A
#
# COMPACT_ATOMS: atom_id res chain seq x y z
N MET A 1 9.74 -8.89 24.79
CA MET A 1 9.95 -9.55 23.49
C MET A 1 9.08 -8.81 22.49
N VAL A 2 9.66 -7.88 21.74
CA VAL A 2 8.93 -7.10 20.73
C VAL A 2 8.83 -7.98 19.50
N ALA A 3 7.62 -8.25 19.02
CA ALA A 3 7.43 -8.98 17.78
C ALA A 3 8.08 -8.16 16.65
N MET A 4 9.15 -8.69 16.05
CA MET A 4 9.64 -8.20 14.77
C MET A 4 8.53 -8.47 13.77
N ASN A 5 7.75 -7.44 13.45
CA ASN A 5 6.78 -7.49 12.38
C ASN A 5 7.52 -7.90 11.12
N ALA A 6 7.22 -9.07 10.57
CA ALA A 6 7.78 -9.49 9.29
C ALA A 6 7.50 -8.37 8.27
N VAL A 7 8.56 -7.80 7.70
CA VAL A 7 8.45 -6.74 6.72
C VAL A 7 7.81 -7.36 5.48
N ARG A 8 6.56 -6.99 5.22
CA ARG A 8 5.77 -7.49 4.09
C ARG A 8 5.45 -6.31 3.18
N GLU A 9 5.34 -6.59 1.89
CA GLU A 9 4.79 -5.64 0.93
C GLU A 9 3.42 -5.14 1.42
N GLN A 10 3.26 -3.82 1.50
CA GLN A 10 1.98 -3.20 1.87
C GLN A 10 1.38 -2.51 0.64
N THR A 11 0.10 -2.74 0.39
CA THR A 11 -0.63 -2.11 -0.72
C THR A 11 -1.77 -1.25 -0.20
N VAL A 12 -1.85 -0.01 -0.68
CA VAL A 12 -3.01 0.88 -0.53
C VAL A 12 -3.62 1.08 -1.91
N ALA A 13 -4.91 0.77 -2.09
CA ALA A 13 -5.57 0.86 -3.39
C ALA A 13 -6.90 1.63 -3.29
N TRP A 14 -7.19 2.43 -4.31
CA TRP A 14 -8.40 3.25 -4.38
C TRP A 14 -8.87 3.42 -5.82
N THR A 15 -10.09 3.93 -6.00
CA THR A 15 -10.58 4.40 -7.30
C THR A 15 -10.75 5.91 -7.21
N GLY A 16 -10.07 6.66 -8.08
CA GLY A 16 -10.21 8.10 -8.15
C GLY A 16 -11.60 8.52 -8.62
N THR A 17 -11.94 9.80 -8.41
CA THR A 17 -13.21 10.37 -8.88
C THR A 17 -13.32 10.42 -10.40
N ASP A 18 -12.20 10.28 -11.10
CA ASP A 18 -12.08 10.09 -12.54
C ASP A 18 -12.36 8.65 -12.99
N GLY A 19 -12.68 7.75 -12.06
CA GLY A 19 -12.94 6.33 -12.32
C GLY A 19 -11.68 5.49 -12.50
N VAL A 20 -10.49 6.09 -12.44
CA VAL A 20 -9.22 5.38 -12.61
C VAL A 20 -8.82 4.71 -11.29
N ARG A 21 -8.62 3.40 -11.32
CA ARG A 21 -8.12 2.65 -10.16
C ARG A 21 -6.62 2.89 -10.01
N ARG A 22 -6.18 3.11 -8.77
CA ARG A 22 -4.80 3.41 -8.41
C ARG A 22 -4.37 2.58 -7.22
N LYS A 23 -3.06 2.34 -7.11
CA LYS A 23 -2.48 1.75 -5.90
C LYS A 23 -1.08 2.28 -5.64
N PHE A 24 -0.73 2.35 -4.35
CA PHE A 24 0.65 2.39 -3.88
C PHE A 24 1.05 1.01 -3.39
N VAL A 25 2.26 0.59 -3.75
CA VAL A 25 2.94 -0.57 -3.21
C VAL A 25 4.18 -0.06 -2.47
N PHE A 26 4.34 -0.48 -1.22
CA PHE A 26 5.52 -0.20 -0.42
C PHE A 26 6.38 -1.46 -0.35
N GLU A 27 7.48 -1.46 -1.09
CA GLU A 27 8.41 -2.59 -1.21
C GLU A 27 9.61 -2.35 -0.30
N PRO A 28 9.94 -3.28 0.62
CA PRO A 28 11.14 -3.15 1.43
C PRO A 28 12.42 -3.34 0.62
N ASP A 29 13.45 -2.58 0.94
CA ASP A 29 14.82 -2.76 0.45
C ASP A 29 15.70 -3.46 1.51
N GLU A 30 16.84 -4.00 1.08
CA GLU A 30 17.82 -4.71 1.94
C GLU A 30 18.42 -3.80 3.03
N ALA A 31 18.39 -2.48 2.83
CA ALA A 31 18.91 -1.47 3.76
C ALA A 31 17.90 -1.03 4.85
N GLY A 32 16.67 -1.54 4.84
CA GLY A 32 15.60 -1.08 5.74
C GLY A 32 14.84 0.17 5.26
N GLU A 33 15.18 0.66 4.06
CA GLU A 33 14.43 1.66 3.31
C GLU A 33 13.25 1.00 2.57
N TYR A 34 12.30 1.80 2.06
CA TYR A 34 11.22 1.31 1.22
C TYR A 34 11.20 2.03 -0.12
N TRP A 35 10.66 1.37 -1.14
CA TRP A 35 10.24 2.01 -2.38
C TRP A 35 8.72 2.22 -2.33
N ARG A 36 8.26 3.47 -2.50
CA ARG A 36 6.86 3.73 -2.85
C ARG A 36 6.73 3.63 -4.36
N VAL A 37 5.97 2.66 -4.84
CA VAL A 37 5.66 2.47 -6.27
C VAL A 37 4.19 2.78 -6.52
N GLU A 38 3.93 3.70 -7.44
CA GLU A 38 2.58 4.11 -7.82
C GLU A 38 2.16 3.45 -9.13
N TYR A 39 0.96 2.90 -9.14
CA TYR A 39 0.35 2.29 -10.32
C TYR A 39 -1.02 2.87 -10.61
N GLU A 40 -1.33 3.02 -11.90
CA GLU A 40 -2.68 3.26 -12.41
C GLU A 40 -3.15 2.03 -13.21
N GLN A 41 -4.44 1.72 -13.10
CA GLN A 41 -5.04 0.63 -13.86
C GLN A 41 -5.39 1.10 -15.28
N LEU A 42 -4.79 0.46 -16.27
CA LEU A 42 -5.07 0.64 -17.70
C LEU A 42 -5.71 -0.63 -18.23
N GLY A 43 -7.05 -0.64 -18.31
CA GLY A 43 -7.82 -1.83 -18.65
C GLY A 43 -7.61 -2.93 -17.60
N GLU A 44 -7.08 -4.08 -18.01
CA GLU A 44 -6.80 -5.21 -17.11
C GLU A 44 -5.37 -5.19 -16.54
N THR A 45 -4.56 -4.20 -16.92
CA THR A 45 -3.14 -4.12 -16.53
C THR A 45 -2.87 -2.99 -15.57
N TRP A 46 -1.88 -3.17 -14.69
CA TRP A 46 -1.34 -2.11 -13.86
C TRP A 46 -0.12 -1.50 -14.53
N ARG A 47 -0.15 -0.19 -14.75
CA ARG A 47 0.98 0.58 -15.28
C ARG A 47 1.62 1.35 -14.15
N GLN A 48 2.93 1.17 -13.97
CA GLN A 48 3.70 2.01 -13.05
C GLN A 48 3.78 3.43 -13.59
N VAL A 49 3.46 4.41 -12.74
CA VAL A 49 3.47 5.85 -13.08
C VAL A 49 4.39 6.66 -12.15
N GLY A 50 4.81 6.09 -11.02
CA GLY A 50 5.72 6.73 -10.08
C GLY A 50 6.55 5.71 -9.30
N ARG A 51 7.76 6.12 -8.90
CA ARG A 51 8.64 5.35 -7.99
C ARG A 51 9.60 6.30 -7.29
N GLU A 52 9.67 6.21 -5.97
CA GLU A 52 10.62 6.98 -5.16
C GLU A 52 11.06 6.20 -3.92
N PRO A 53 12.27 6.44 -3.40
CA PRO A 53 12.70 5.90 -2.11
C PRO A 53 11.98 6.67 -0.98
N VAL A 54 11.57 5.96 0.06
CA VAL A 54 10.90 6.51 1.24
C VAL A 54 11.39 5.81 2.51
N GLU A 55 11.36 6.54 3.61
CA GLU A 55 11.63 6.05 4.96
C GLU A 55 10.39 6.22 5.86
N ASP A 56 10.39 5.62 7.05
CA ASP A 56 9.35 5.79 8.08
C ASP A 56 7.90 5.53 7.62
N VAL A 57 7.69 4.50 6.79
CA VAL A 57 6.34 4.12 6.31
C VAL A 57 5.47 3.62 7.46
N ALA A 58 4.40 4.37 7.75
CA ALA A 58 3.36 3.99 8.70
C ALA A 58 1.99 4.02 8.02
N ILE A 59 1.18 2.97 8.23
CA ILE A 59 -0.22 2.92 7.80
C ILE A 59 -1.06 2.87 9.08
N ASP A 60 -1.74 3.96 9.39
CA ASP A 60 -2.71 4.00 10.48
C ASP A 60 -4.09 3.57 9.95
N THR A 61 -4.57 2.41 10.40
CA THR A 61 -5.89 1.88 10.02
C THR A 61 -6.98 2.24 11.03
N GLY A 62 -6.66 3.03 12.06
CA GLY A 62 -7.48 3.08 13.28
C GLY A 62 -7.48 1.72 13.99
N SER A 63 -7.75 1.73 15.29
CA SER A 63 -7.76 0.52 16.10
C SER A 63 -8.98 -0.37 15.79
N GLU A 64 -8.87 -1.21 14.77
CA GLU A 64 -9.62 -2.45 14.67
C GLU A 64 -8.70 -3.56 14.15
N THR A 65 -8.17 -4.35 15.09
CA THR A 65 -7.30 -5.49 14.82
C THR A 65 -8.08 -6.59 14.08
N THR A 66 -8.15 -6.52 12.76
CA THR A 66 -8.59 -7.67 11.96
C THR A 66 -7.37 -8.53 11.64
N THR A 67 -7.15 -9.54 12.49
CA THR A 67 -6.18 -10.61 12.25
C THR A 67 -6.65 -11.45 11.05
N GLY A 68 -5.99 -11.28 9.91
CA GLY A 68 -6.24 -12.04 8.68
C GLY A 68 -6.27 -11.09 7.50
N ASN A 69 -5.38 -11.32 6.52
CA ASN A 69 -5.13 -10.52 5.31
C ASN A 69 -6.28 -9.55 4.95
N PRO A 70 -6.32 -8.32 5.49
CA PRO A 70 -7.48 -7.47 5.36
C PRO A 70 -7.27 -6.60 4.13
N VAL A 71 -7.97 -6.94 3.04
CA VAL A 71 -8.36 -5.91 2.08
C VAL A 71 -9.39 -5.03 2.81
N SER A 72 -8.93 -4.03 3.54
CA SER A 72 -9.80 -3.06 4.20
C SER A 72 -10.40 -2.16 3.13
N PHE A 73 -11.64 -2.45 2.74
CA PHE A 73 -12.42 -1.55 1.89
C PHE A 73 -13.00 -0.44 2.77
N TYR A 74 -12.35 0.72 2.79
CA TYR A 74 -13.04 1.93 3.26
C TYR A 74 -14.12 2.29 2.25
N ARG A 75 -15.39 2.10 2.64
CA ARG A 75 -16.54 2.74 1.98
C ARG A 75 -16.97 3.86 2.92
N GLY A 76 -16.72 5.11 2.52
CA GLY A 76 -17.28 6.27 3.23
C GLY A 76 -18.82 6.26 3.24
N PRO A 77 -19.46 7.23 3.92
CA PRO A 77 -20.91 7.38 3.92
C PRO A 77 -21.50 7.56 2.50
#